data_AF-A0AA43RT20-F1
#
_entry.id   AF-A0AA43RT20-F1
#
_cell.length_a   1.000
_cell.length_b   1.000
_cell.length_c   1.000
_cell.angle_alpha   90.00
_cell.angle_beta   90.00
_cell.angle_gamma   90.00
#
_symmetry.space_group_name_H-M   'P 1'
#
loop_
_entity.id
_entity.type
_entity.pdbx_description
1 polymer ?
#
loop_
_entity_poly.entity_id
_entity_poly.type
_entity_poly.pdbx_seq_one_letter_code
_entity_poly.pdbx_strand_id
1 'polypeptide(L)' 'MELPVLYTKKEVCRIIKCSRSEIDRIILRGDLAYDYKRGTVALFKEETIINYLESIKVNLA' A
#
# COMPACT_ATOMS: atom_id res chain seq x y z
N MET A 1 17.77 14.21 -9.40
CA MET A 1 16.76 13.14 -9.46
C MET A 1 16.52 12.66 -8.04
N GLU A 2 15.34 12.90 -7.49
CA GLU A 2 14.96 12.30 -6.22
C GLU A 2 14.56 10.85 -6.47
N LEU A 3 15.05 9.93 -5.65
CA LEU A 3 14.65 8.53 -5.71
C LEU A 3 13.25 8.38 -5.11
N PRO A 4 12.37 7.55 -5.70
CA PRO A 4 11.05 7.32 -5.13
C PRO A 4 11.17 6.69 -3.74
N VAL A 5 10.43 7.22 -2.78
CA VAL A 5 10.32 6.63 -1.44
C VAL A 5 9.49 5.34 -1.55
N LEU A 6 10.08 4.24 -1.09
CA LEU A 6 9.48 2.91 -1.16
C LEU A 6 9.23 2.37 0.25
N TYR A 7 8.06 1.78 0.42
CA TYR A 7 7.62 1.17 1.67
C TYR A 7 7.43 -0.33 1.47
N THR A 8 7.88 -1.11 2.44
CA THR A 8 7.58 -2.53 2.54
C THR A 8 6.13 -2.73 2.99
N LYS A 9 5.57 -3.91 2.70
CA LYS A 9 4.25 -4.30 3.23
C LYS A 9 4.11 -4.09 4.75
N LYS A 10 5.18 -4.30 5.53
CA LYS A 10 5.17 -4.10 6.99
C LYS A 10 4.99 -2.62 7.36
N GLU A 11 5.59 -1.72 6.60
CA GLU A 11 5.44 -0.27 6.82
C GLU A 11 4.06 0.21 6.36
N VAL A 12 3.57 -0.28 5.22
CA VAL A 12 2.21 -0.01 4.76
C VAL A 12 1.15 -0.41 5.80
N CYS A 13 1.31 -1.56 6.45
CA CYS A 13 0.43 -1.97 7.56
C CYS A 13 0.35 -0.92 8.68
N ARG A 14 1.49 -0.29 9.02
CA ARG A 14 1.56 0.74 10.07
C ARG A 14 0.92 2.05 9.62
N ILE A 15 1.14 2.45 8.37
CA ILE A 15 0.58 3.68 7.79
C ILE A 15 -0.96 3.58 7.73
N ILE A 16 -1.47 2.48 7.19
CA ILE A 16 -2.91 2.22 7.03
C ILE A 16 -3.57 1.79 8.35
N LYS A 17 -2.77 1.49 9.39
CA LYS A 17 -3.23 0.98 10.70
C LYS A 17 -4.07 -0.29 10.58
N CYS A 18 -3.59 -1.26 9.81
CA CYS A 18 -4.25 -2.56 9.64
C CYS A 18 -3.25 -3.73 9.73
N SER A 19 -3.77 -4.93 9.88
CA SER A 19 -2.99 -6.16 9.94
C SER A 19 -2.44 -6.58 8.57
N ARG A 20 -1.43 -7.45 8.57
CA ARG A 20 -0.87 -8.01 7.32
C ARG A 20 -1.93 -8.76 6.49
N SER A 21 -2.83 -9.46 7.16
CA SER A 21 -3.91 -10.22 6.50
C SER A 21 -4.98 -9.30 5.89
N GLU A 22 -5.20 -8.12 6.48
CA GLU A 22 -6.06 -7.10 5.86
C GLU A 22 -5.39 -6.51 4.62
N ILE A 23 -4.11 -6.15 4.69
CA ILE A 23 -3.36 -5.71 3.50
C ILE A 23 -3.38 -6.77 2.40
N ASP A 24 -3.21 -8.05 2.72
CA ASP A 24 -3.32 -9.12 1.72
C ASP A 24 -4.69 -9.16 1.06
N ARG A 25 -5.76 -9.01 1.83
CA ARG A 25 -7.13 -8.96 1.29
C ARG A 25 -7.34 -7.75 0.39
N ILE A 26 -6.84 -6.58 0.78
CA ILE A 26 -6.91 -5.35 -0.03
C ILE A 26 -6.16 -5.55 -1.35
N ILE A 27 -4.97 -6.15 -1.31
CA ILE A 27 -4.19 -6.47 -2.52
C ILE A 27 -4.91 -7.50 -3.39
N LEU A 28 -5.45 -8.57 -2.81
CA LEU A 28 -6.19 -9.60 -3.53
C LEU A 28 -7.47 -9.07 -4.18
N ARG A 29 -8.13 -8.08 -3.56
CA ARG A 29 -9.29 -7.39 -4.12
C ARG A 29 -8.93 -6.43 -5.26
N GLY A 30 -7.66 -6.07 -5.39
CA GLY A 30 -7.18 -5.10 -6.38
C GLY A 30 -7.27 -3.64 -5.93
N ASP A 31 -7.65 -3.39 -4.67
CA ASP A 31 -7.82 -2.03 -4.14
C ASP A 31 -6.46 -1.35 -3.88
N LEU A 32 -5.39 -2.13 -3.65
CA LEU A 32 -4.02 -1.65 -3.47
C LEU A 32 -3.04 -2.56 -4.22
N ALA A 33 -2.17 -2.01 -5.06
CA ALA A 33 -1.14 -2.76 -5.77
C ALA A 33 0.26 -2.42 -5.26
N TYR A 34 1.19 -3.38 -5.31
CA TYR A 34 2.61 -3.10 -5.09
C TYR A 34 3.26 -2.64 -6.40
N ASP A 35 4.12 -1.63 -6.32
CA ASP A 35 4.83 -1.07 -7.47
C ASP A 35 6.02 -1.93 -7.91
N TYR A 36 6.71 -2.54 -6.93
CA TYR A 36 7.88 -3.35 -7.19
C TYR A 36 7.86 -4.63 -6.37
N LYS A 37 8.45 -5.69 -6.94
CA LYS A 37 8.67 -6.95 -6.24
C LYS A 37 10.15 -7.32 -6.33
N ARG A 38 10.81 -7.43 -5.18
CA ARG A 38 12.20 -7.89 -5.07
C ARG A 38 12.21 -9.22 -4.32
N GLY A 39 12.21 -10.31 -5.07
CA GLY A 39 12.05 -11.66 -4.52
C GLY A 39 10.67 -11.82 -3.88
N THR A 40 10.64 -12.07 -2.57
CA THR A 40 9.40 -12.19 -1.79
C THR A 40 8.93 -10.87 -1.18
N VAL A 41 9.70 -9.80 -1.33
CA VAL A 41 9.39 -8.49 -0.75
C VAL A 41 8.61 -7.64 -1.76
N ALA A 42 7.40 -7.24 -1.38
CA ALA A 42 6.59 -6.26 -2.09
C ALA A 42 6.90 -4.85 -1.57
N LEU A 43 7.11 -3.90 -2.50
CA LEU A 43 7.39 -2.50 -2.24
C LEU A 43 6.32 -1.61 -2.89
N PHE A 44 5.94 -0.57 -2.17
CA PHE A 44 4.88 0.36 -2.52
C PHE A 44 5.46 1.76 -2.57
N LYS A 45 5.14 2.53 -3.61
CA LYS A 45 5.45 3.97 -3.62
C LYS A 45 4.55 4.68 -2.62
N GLU A 46 5.06 5.80 -2.10
CA GLU A 46 4.27 6.71 -1.27
C GLU A 46 2.95 7.10 -1.95
N GLU A 47 3.02 7.49 -3.22
CA GLU A 47 1.87 7.91 -4.03
C GLU A 47 0.76 6.85 -4.10
N THR A 48 1.14 5.58 -4.31
CA THR A 48 0.19 4.45 -4.33
C THR A 48 -0.55 4.31 -3.00
N ILE A 49 0.14 4.50 -1.89
CA ILE A 49 -0.45 4.43 -0.54
C ILE A 49 -1.38 5.62 -0.30
N ILE A 50 -0.97 6.83 -0.71
CA ILE A 50 -1.77 8.05 -0.60
C ILE A 50 -3.07 7.90 -1.41
N ASN A 51 -2.98 7.49 -2.67
CA ASN A 51 -4.14 7.30 -3.54
C ASN A 51 -5.14 6.30 -2.95
N TYR A 52 -4.64 5.21 -2.36
CA TYR A 52 -5.50 4.28 -1.64
C TYR A 52 -6.19 4.93 -0.43
N LEU A 53 -5.44 5.66 0.41
CA LEU A 53 -5.98 6.36 1.57
C LEU A 53 -7.02 7.44 1.19
N GLU A 54 -6.90 8.05 0.02
CA GLU A 54 -7.90 8.97 -0.49
C GLU A 54 -9.15 8.25 -0.99
N SER A 55 -8.99 7.12 -1.69
CA SER A 55 -10.11 6.31 -2.18
C SER A 55 -11.02 5.81 -1.05
N ILE A 56 -10.44 5.42 0.10
CA ILE A 56 -11.23 5.00 1.28
C ILE A 56 -11.97 6.17 1.93
N LYS A 57 -11.41 7.39 1.90
CA LYS A 57 -12.06 8.58 2.47
C LYS A 57 -13.27 8.98 1.64
N VAL A 58 -13.17 8.91 0.31
CA VAL A 58 -14.28 9.21 -0.60
C VAL A 58 -15.43 8.21 -0.44
N ASN A 59 -15.14 6.94 -0.18
CA ASN A 59 -16.17 5.91 0.04
C ASN A 59 -16.88 6.00 1.41
N LEU A 60 -16.38 6.81 2.35
CA LEU A 60 -16.92 6.96 3.70
C LEU A 60 -17.72 8.26 3.90
N ALA A 61 -17.72 9.16 2.91
CA ALA A 61 -18.44 10.45 2.91
C ALA A 61 -19.76 10.35 2.15
#